data_AF-A0AA39VYN6-F1
#
_entry.id   AF-A0AA39VYN6-F1
#
_cell.length_a   1.000
_cell.length_b   1.000
_cell.length_c   1.000
_cell.angle_alpha   90.00
_cell.angle_beta   90.00
_cell.angle_gamma   90.00
#
_symmetry.space_group_name_H-M   'P 1'
#
loop_
_entity.id
_entity.type
_entity.pdbx_description
1 polymer ?
#
loop_
_entity_poly.entity_id
_entity_poly.type
_entity_poly.pdbx_seq_one_letter_code
_entity_poly.pdbx_strand_id
1 'polypeptide(L)'
;MQLIRNITGNPEVTVLKEKRAAGVLDSFAKGGENRRRATIGICASKPRAEAPRASAATPAAVQRLSPPAPAAQPGPTLDSKPSTKMKGLFKSKPRTPVDVVRQTRELLIFAGRAPDTRETKREEKMAELSKNIRELKQILYGNSESEPVSEACAQLTQEFFRENTLRLLITCVPKLNLEARKDATQVVANLQRQQVHSKLIACEYLEKNIDLLDILVSGYENTDMALHYGAMLRECIRHQTVAKYVLESQHMKKFFDFIQLPNFDIAADAAATFKELLTRHKSTVAEFLSKNYEWFFAEYNSKLLESSNYITRRQAIKLLGDILLDRSNSVVMTRYVSSRDNLRILMNLLRESSKSIQIEAFHVFKLFAANQNKPPDIVGILITNRSKLLRLFADFKPDKENEQFEADKALVVKEIAALEPRDRP
;
A
#
# COMPACT_ATOMS: atom_id res chain seq x y z
N MET A 1 23.73 -9.58 -22.30
CA MET A 1 23.32 -8.29 -21.69
C MET A 1 22.19 -7.57 -22.46
N GLN A 2 22.16 -7.56 -23.80
CA GLN A 2 21.13 -6.86 -24.58
C GLN A 2 19.71 -7.44 -24.40
N LEU A 3 19.55 -8.77 -24.33
CA LEU A 3 18.24 -9.42 -24.20
C LEU A 3 17.63 -9.26 -22.79
N ILE A 4 18.45 -9.41 -21.74
CA ILE A 4 18.04 -9.12 -20.36
C ILE A 4 17.70 -7.63 -20.23
N ARG A 5 18.50 -6.72 -20.82
CA ARG A 5 18.17 -5.28 -20.88
C ARG A 5 16.86 -5.00 -21.63
N ASN A 6 16.56 -5.70 -22.72
CA ASN A 6 15.32 -5.53 -23.48
C ASN A 6 14.09 -6.05 -22.70
N ILE A 7 14.25 -7.10 -21.89
CA ILE A 7 13.20 -7.65 -21.02
C ILE A 7 12.99 -6.79 -19.76
N THR A 8 14.06 -6.25 -19.16
CA THR A 8 14.00 -5.44 -17.92
C THR A 8 13.86 -3.93 -18.17
N GLY A 9 14.05 -3.47 -19.41
CA GLY A 9 14.15 -2.05 -19.77
C GLY A 9 12.92 -1.47 -20.48
N ASN A 10 11.83 -2.23 -20.63
CA ASN A 10 10.64 -1.75 -21.33
C ASN A 10 9.71 -0.96 -20.37
N PRO A 11 9.48 0.35 -20.59
CA PRO A 11 8.64 1.18 -19.71
C PRO A 11 7.19 0.69 -19.58
N GLU A 12 6.67 -0.10 -20.52
CA GLU A 12 5.30 -0.63 -20.49
C GLU A 12 5.08 -1.74 -19.45
N VAL A 13 6.13 -2.46 -19.04
CA VAL A 13 6.04 -3.44 -17.93
C VAL A 13 5.69 -2.75 -16.62
N THR A 14 6.11 -1.49 -16.45
CA THR A 14 5.78 -0.64 -15.31
C THR A 14 4.29 -0.28 -15.29
N VAL A 15 3.73 0.08 -16.46
CA VAL A 15 2.32 0.47 -16.63
C VAL A 15 1.37 -0.71 -16.44
N LEU A 16 1.77 -1.91 -16.89
CA LEU A 16 1.00 -3.14 -16.66
C LEU A 16 1.04 -3.61 -15.20
N LYS A 17 2.13 -3.35 -14.46
CA LYS A 17 2.20 -3.59 -13.01
C LYS A 17 1.32 -2.64 -12.22
N GLU A 18 1.26 -1.35 -12.57
CA GLU A 18 0.34 -0.38 -11.95
C GLU A 18 -1.13 -0.72 -12.20
N LYS A 19 -1.50 -1.07 -13.44
CA LYS A 19 -2.88 -1.47 -13.77
C LYS A 19 -3.30 -2.79 -13.12
N ARG A 20 -2.38 -3.75 -12.94
CA ARG A 20 -2.64 -5.00 -12.20
C ARG A 20 -2.73 -4.79 -10.68
N ALA A 21 -2.06 -3.78 -10.11
CA ALA A 21 -2.19 -3.42 -8.70
C ALA A 21 -3.54 -2.74 -8.40
N ALA A 22 -4.01 -1.87 -9.30
CA ALA A 22 -5.33 -1.23 -9.19
C ALA A 22 -6.48 -2.25 -9.28
N GLY A 23 -6.40 -3.24 -10.20
CA GLY A 23 -7.46 -4.24 -10.38
C GLY A 23 -7.62 -5.27 -9.23
N VAL A 24 -6.64 -5.40 -8.33
CA VAL A 24 -6.75 -6.26 -7.15
C VAL A 24 -7.48 -5.55 -6.00
N LEU A 25 -7.44 -4.21 -5.96
CA LEU A 25 -8.17 -3.42 -4.96
C LEU A 25 -9.66 -3.26 -5.31
N ASP A 26 -10.03 -3.27 -6.60
CA ASP A 26 -11.43 -3.12 -7.03
C ASP A 26 -12.32 -4.36 -6.78
N SER A 27 -11.74 -5.51 -6.42
CA SER A 27 -12.51 -6.74 -6.19
C SER A 27 -13.03 -6.92 -4.77
N PHE A 28 -12.70 -6.01 -3.84
CA PHE A 28 -13.14 -6.07 -2.42
C PHE A 28 -14.26 -5.08 -2.06
N ALA A 29 -14.84 -4.36 -3.02
CA ALA A 29 -15.86 -3.34 -2.76
C ALA A 29 -17.06 -3.43 -3.72
N LYS A 30 -17.80 -4.55 -3.73
CA LYS A 30 -19.16 -4.59 -4.31
C LYS A 30 -20.12 -5.48 -3.51
N GLY A 31 -20.57 -4.94 -2.39
CA GLY A 31 -21.89 -5.23 -1.84
C GLY A 31 -22.60 -3.90 -1.62
N GLY A 32 -23.76 -3.68 -2.25
CA GLY A 32 -24.59 -2.48 -2.05
C GLY A 32 -25.10 -1.83 -3.33
N GLU A 33 -26.27 -2.31 -3.77
CA GLU A 33 -27.43 -1.60 -4.34
C GLU A 33 -27.34 -0.39 -5.31
N ASN A 34 -28.27 -0.47 -6.27
CA ASN A 34 -29.02 0.60 -6.95
C ASN A 34 -28.36 1.44 -8.05
N ARG A 35 -28.57 0.94 -9.28
CA ARG A 35 -28.48 1.64 -10.55
C ARG A 35 -29.71 2.55 -10.74
N ARG A 36 -29.53 3.87 -10.81
CA ARG A 36 -30.41 4.76 -11.58
C ARG A 36 -29.58 5.51 -12.63
N ARG A 37 -30.16 5.54 -13.83
CA ARG A 37 -29.67 6.10 -15.10
C ARG A 37 -29.34 7.59 -15.00
N ALA A 38 -28.26 8.01 -15.66
CA ALA A 38 -28.20 9.29 -16.36
C ALA A 38 -27.21 9.20 -17.54
N THR A 39 -27.57 9.88 -18.61
CA THR A 39 -27.23 9.64 -20.01
C THR A 39 -25.97 10.41 -20.45
N ILE A 40 -25.27 9.83 -21.43
CA ILE A 40 -24.08 10.34 -22.13
C ILE A 40 -24.46 11.53 -23.03
N GLY A 41 -23.63 12.58 -23.02
CA GLY A 41 -23.56 13.61 -24.06
C GLY A 41 -22.11 13.83 -24.47
N ILE A 42 -21.77 13.39 -25.68
CA ILE A 42 -20.46 13.56 -26.33
C ILE A 42 -20.48 14.90 -27.08
N CYS A 43 -19.40 15.67 -27.00
CA CYS A 43 -18.99 16.50 -28.13
C CYS A 43 -17.47 16.74 -28.11
N ALA A 44 -16.84 16.45 -29.24
CA ALA A 44 -15.41 16.56 -29.50
C ALA A 44 -15.10 17.88 -30.20
N SER A 45 -13.92 18.46 -29.93
CA SER A 45 -12.92 18.93 -30.91
C SER A 45 -11.89 19.91 -30.30
N LYS A 46 -10.63 19.72 -30.69
CA LYS A 46 -9.39 20.52 -30.45
C LYS A 46 -8.97 21.10 -31.83
N PRO A 47 -7.84 21.85 -32.01
CA PRO A 47 -7.06 22.77 -31.15
C PRO A 47 -6.63 24.08 -31.89
N ARG A 48 -5.77 24.93 -31.26
CA ARG A 48 -4.52 25.62 -31.78
C ARG A 48 -4.29 26.99 -31.09
N ALA A 49 -3.24 27.18 -30.25
CA ALA A 49 -1.97 27.95 -30.47
C ALA A 49 -2.13 29.24 -31.29
N GLU A 50 -1.61 30.45 -30.95
CA GLU A 50 -0.33 30.91 -30.35
C GLU A 50 -0.45 32.43 -30.01
N ALA A 51 0.45 33.00 -29.20
CA ALA A 51 0.48 34.40 -28.66
C ALA A 51 1.16 35.42 -29.64
N PRO A 52 1.66 36.65 -29.28
CA PRO A 52 1.57 37.53 -28.09
C PRO A 52 1.47 39.07 -28.37
N ARG A 53 1.69 39.89 -27.31
CA ARG A 53 2.03 41.36 -27.22
C ARG A 53 0.85 42.32 -27.04
N ALA A 54 0.91 43.42 -26.29
CA ALA A 54 1.76 44.01 -25.25
C ALA A 54 1.09 45.36 -24.84
N SER A 55 1.32 45.86 -23.60
CA SER A 55 1.29 47.30 -23.20
C SER A 55 -0.06 48.05 -23.32
N ALA A 56 -0.48 49.00 -22.48
CA ALA A 56 -0.13 49.53 -21.17
C ALA A 56 -1.24 50.55 -20.82
N ALA A 57 -1.25 50.98 -19.55
CA ALA A 57 -1.75 52.26 -19.04
C ALA A 57 -3.28 52.53 -18.96
N THR A 58 -3.74 52.59 -17.70
CA THR A 58 -4.87 53.36 -17.14
C THR A 58 -4.75 54.86 -17.44
N PRO A 59 -5.83 55.68 -17.34
CA PRO A 59 -6.18 56.26 -16.03
C PRO A 59 -7.68 56.54 -15.78
N ALA A 60 -7.92 57.00 -14.56
CA ALA A 60 -9.15 57.25 -13.81
C ALA A 60 -9.98 58.47 -14.23
N ALA A 61 -11.13 58.60 -13.51
CA ALA A 61 -11.88 59.81 -13.10
C ALA A 61 -13.33 59.87 -13.67
N VAL A 62 -14.40 59.63 -12.88
CA VAL A 62 -15.08 60.56 -11.92
C VAL A 62 -15.85 61.64 -12.72
N GLN A 63 -17.18 61.85 -12.66
CA GLN A 63 -18.01 62.23 -11.50
C GLN A 63 -19.46 62.61 -11.93
N ARG A 64 -20.32 62.81 -10.90
CA ARG A 64 -21.59 63.60 -10.80
C ARG A 64 -22.88 62.76 -10.82
N LEU A 65 -23.56 62.49 -9.69
CA LEU A 65 -24.19 63.30 -8.62
C LEU A 65 -25.34 64.21 -9.08
N SER A 66 -26.55 63.94 -8.57
CA SER A 66 -27.57 64.93 -8.13
C SER A 66 -28.78 64.24 -7.43
N PRO A 67 -29.58 64.97 -6.61
CA PRO A 67 -30.01 64.55 -5.27
C PRO A 67 -31.58 64.57 -5.05
N PRO A 68 -32.21 64.95 -3.89
CA PRO A 68 -32.96 64.01 -3.04
C PRO A 68 -34.42 64.41 -2.60
N ALA A 69 -35.06 63.50 -1.82
CA ALA A 69 -36.09 63.69 -0.76
C ALA A 69 -37.55 64.05 -1.19
N PRO A 70 -38.62 63.89 -0.34
CA PRO A 70 -38.68 63.72 1.13
C PRO A 70 -39.74 62.74 1.71
N ALA A 71 -39.89 62.78 3.05
CA ALA A 71 -40.53 61.84 3.98
C ALA A 71 -41.98 62.15 4.41
N ALA A 72 -42.65 61.20 5.07
CA ALA A 72 -43.78 61.42 6.00
C ALA A 72 -44.01 60.22 6.98
N GLN A 73 -44.38 60.51 8.23
CA GLN A 73 -44.97 59.66 9.31
C GLN A 73 -46.23 60.42 9.88
N PRO A 74 -47.01 60.04 10.95
CA PRO A 74 -46.91 58.93 11.95
C PRO A 74 -48.22 58.25 12.52
N GLY A 75 -48.05 57.18 13.33
CA GLY A 75 -48.83 56.80 14.57
C GLY A 75 -49.93 55.69 14.52
N PRO A 76 -50.39 55.06 15.65
CA PRO A 76 -49.77 54.77 16.98
C PRO A 76 -50.03 53.35 17.63
N THR A 77 -49.18 53.00 18.62
CA THR A 77 -49.26 52.16 19.88
C THR A 77 -50.17 50.92 20.12
N LEU A 78 -49.61 49.82 20.70
CA LEU A 78 -49.92 49.22 22.05
C LEU A 78 -49.23 47.83 22.35
N ASP A 79 -48.80 47.68 23.62
CA ASP A 79 -48.70 46.48 24.49
C ASP A 79 -47.63 45.33 24.44
N SER A 80 -46.74 45.38 25.46
CA SER A 80 -46.57 44.39 26.55
C SER A 80 -45.45 43.29 26.57
N LYS A 81 -44.77 43.27 27.75
CA LYS A 81 -44.00 42.24 28.48
C LYS A 81 -42.49 42.00 28.18
N PRO A 82 -41.63 41.96 29.23
CA PRO A 82 -40.23 41.57 29.11
C PRO A 82 -40.07 40.05 29.21
N SER A 83 -39.44 39.43 28.21
CA SER A 83 -39.02 38.02 28.30
C SER A 83 -37.67 37.93 29.00
N THR A 84 -37.68 37.39 30.22
CA THR A 84 -36.50 36.90 30.92
C THR A 84 -36.06 35.61 30.23
N LYS A 85 -34.91 35.61 29.55
CA LYS A 85 -34.09 34.41 29.26
C LYS A 85 -32.69 34.79 28.75
N MET A 86 -31.89 35.44 29.60
CA MET A 86 -30.44 35.31 29.50
C MET A 86 -30.01 34.01 30.20
N LYS A 87 -29.87 32.94 29.42
CA LYS A 87 -28.97 31.82 29.72
C LYS A 87 -28.20 31.46 28.45
N GLY A 88 -27.50 32.44 27.91
CA GLY A 88 -26.34 32.21 27.05
C GLY A 88 -25.10 32.46 27.89
N LEU A 89 -24.55 31.43 28.53
CA LEU A 89 -23.28 31.56 29.26
C LEU A 89 -22.42 30.32 28.99
N PHE A 90 -21.37 30.57 28.22
CA PHE A 90 -20.25 29.71 27.83
C PHE A 90 -20.55 28.58 26.84
N LYS A 91 -20.52 28.91 25.54
CA LYS A 91 -20.06 27.92 24.56
C LYS A 91 -18.59 27.64 24.90
N SER A 92 -18.29 26.39 25.29
CA SER A 92 -16.90 25.96 25.48
C SER A 92 -16.07 26.33 24.26
N LYS A 93 -14.89 26.92 24.46
CA LYS A 93 -13.98 27.28 23.37
C LYS A 93 -13.81 26.07 22.45
N PRO A 94 -13.92 26.22 21.11
CA PRO A 94 -13.69 25.11 20.20
C PRO A 94 -12.29 24.54 20.45
N ARG A 95 -12.20 23.22 20.61
CA ARG A 95 -10.94 22.53 20.84
C ARG A 95 -10.05 22.68 19.61
N THR A 96 -8.79 23.03 19.83
CA THR A 96 -7.79 23.04 18.75
C THR A 96 -7.32 21.62 18.45
N PRO A 97 -6.73 21.35 17.26
CA PRO A 97 -6.16 20.04 16.95
C PRO A 97 -5.15 19.55 17.99
N VAL A 98 -4.36 20.48 18.55
CA VAL A 98 -3.40 20.21 19.63
C VAL A 98 -4.11 19.75 20.91
N ASP A 99 -5.21 20.40 21.28
CA ASP A 99 -6.00 20.01 22.47
C ASP A 99 -6.59 18.60 22.31
N VAL A 100 -7.08 18.25 21.12
CA VAL A 100 -7.59 16.91 20.80
C VAL A 100 -6.52 15.86 21.04
N VAL A 101 -5.30 16.08 20.52
CA VAL A 101 -4.18 15.14 20.66
C VAL A 101 -3.79 14.96 22.13
N ARG A 102 -3.64 16.05 22.89
CA ARG A 102 -3.26 15.99 24.30
C ARG A 102 -4.27 15.23 25.13
N GLN A 103 -5.55 15.56 24.98
CA GLN A 103 -6.62 14.85 25.69
C GLN A 103 -6.70 13.38 25.27
N THR A 104 -6.48 13.07 23.99
CA THR A 104 -6.37 11.67 23.52
C THR A 104 -5.23 10.95 24.22
N ARG A 105 -4.04 11.57 24.33
CA ARG A 105 -2.88 10.98 25.00
C ARG A 105 -3.16 10.68 26.47
N GLU A 106 -3.77 11.60 27.20
CA GLU A 106 -4.17 11.40 28.60
C GLU A 106 -5.13 10.22 28.77
N LEU A 107 -6.14 10.12 27.88
CA LEU A 107 -7.10 9.02 27.89
C LEU A 107 -6.46 7.68 27.51
N LEU A 108 -5.48 7.67 26.61
CA LEU A 108 -4.70 6.48 26.28
C LEU A 108 -3.84 6.02 27.46
N ILE A 109 -3.21 6.95 28.18
CA ILE A 109 -2.47 6.65 29.42
C ILE A 109 -3.42 6.03 30.46
N PHE A 110 -4.62 6.59 30.62
CA PHE A 110 -5.64 6.02 31.50
C PHE A 110 -6.07 4.61 31.07
N ALA A 111 -6.36 4.40 29.78
CA ALA A 111 -6.73 3.09 29.23
C ALA A 111 -5.60 2.05 29.36
N GLY A 112 -4.35 2.51 29.40
CA GLY A 112 -3.14 1.71 29.62
C GLY A 112 -3.08 1.06 31.00
N ARG A 113 -3.64 1.69 32.04
CA ARG A 113 -3.59 1.23 33.43
C ARG A 113 -4.40 -0.05 33.64
N ALA A 114 -4.04 -0.83 34.66
CA ALA A 114 -4.87 -1.93 35.13
C ALA A 114 -6.25 -1.41 35.53
N PRO A 115 -7.34 -2.16 35.25
CA PRO A 115 -8.67 -1.72 35.63
C PRO A 115 -8.76 -1.62 37.16
N ASP A 116 -9.00 -0.40 37.66
CA ASP A 116 -9.50 -0.21 39.02
C ASP A 116 -10.93 -0.78 39.12
N THR A 117 -11.40 -1.06 40.33
CA THR A 117 -12.73 -1.62 40.64
C THR A 117 -13.93 -0.76 40.18
N ARG A 118 -13.73 0.46 39.66
CA ARG A 118 -14.81 1.36 39.20
C ARG A 118 -15.06 1.27 37.70
N GLU A 119 -15.86 0.30 37.30
CA GLU A 119 -16.20 -0.01 35.90
C GLU A 119 -16.86 1.17 35.16
N THR A 120 -17.86 1.84 35.75
CA THR A 120 -18.60 2.95 35.11
C THR A 120 -17.69 4.12 34.70
N LYS A 121 -16.76 4.53 35.57
CA LYS A 121 -15.80 5.60 35.26
C LYS A 121 -14.87 5.21 34.11
N ARG A 122 -14.54 3.92 34.01
CA ARG A 122 -13.71 3.40 32.93
C ARG A 122 -14.47 3.41 31.61
N GLU A 123 -15.73 2.99 31.59
CA GLU A 123 -16.59 3.04 30.41
C GLU A 123 -16.73 4.46 29.87
N GLU A 124 -17.01 5.45 30.74
CA GLU A 124 -17.09 6.86 30.36
C GLU A 124 -15.79 7.35 29.69
N LYS A 125 -14.64 7.02 30.27
CA LYS A 125 -13.32 7.39 29.73
C LYS A 125 -13.00 6.70 28.41
N MET A 126 -13.42 5.44 28.23
CA MET A 126 -13.26 4.72 26.97
C MET A 126 -14.19 5.26 25.86
N ALA A 127 -15.39 5.70 26.21
CA ALA A 127 -16.30 6.39 25.29
C ALA A 127 -15.73 7.75 24.86
N GLU A 128 -15.19 8.52 25.81
CA GLU A 128 -14.49 9.79 25.54
C GLU A 128 -13.27 9.58 24.64
N LEU A 129 -12.49 8.52 24.87
CA LEU A 129 -11.35 8.14 24.02
C LEU A 129 -11.81 7.82 22.59
N SER A 130 -12.87 7.04 22.45
CA SER A 130 -13.43 6.68 21.13
C SER A 130 -13.90 7.92 20.37
N LYS A 131 -14.52 8.89 21.05
CA LYS A 131 -14.91 10.17 20.47
C LYS A 131 -13.70 10.98 20.00
N ASN A 132 -12.65 11.06 20.82
CA ASN A 132 -11.44 11.78 20.45
C ASN A 132 -10.71 11.14 19.26
N ILE A 133 -10.61 9.81 19.20
CA ILE A 133 -10.01 9.12 18.03
C ILE A 133 -10.80 9.43 16.75
N ARG A 134 -12.13 9.47 16.83
CA ARG A 134 -12.98 9.87 15.70
C ARG A 134 -12.75 11.31 15.28
N GLU A 135 -12.57 12.21 16.24
CA GLU A 135 -12.27 13.63 15.98
C GLU A 135 -10.90 13.80 15.32
N LEU A 136 -9.87 13.07 15.77
CA LEU A 136 -8.57 13.01 15.10
C LEU A 136 -8.72 12.57 13.64
N LYS A 137 -9.52 11.54 13.38
CA LYS A 137 -9.82 11.07 12.02
C LYS A 137 -10.49 12.16 11.19
N GLN A 138 -11.50 12.84 11.74
CA GLN A 138 -12.22 13.90 11.03
C GLN A 138 -11.32 15.09 10.68
N ILE A 139 -10.36 15.43 11.54
CA ILE A 139 -9.36 16.46 11.20
C ILE A 139 -8.51 16.01 10.01
N LEU A 140 -8.08 14.74 9.99
CA LEU A 140 -7.16 14.20 8.98
C LEU A 140 -7.80 13.86 7.62
N TYR A 141 -9.09 13.53 7.60
CA TYR A 141 -9.82 13.11 6.39
C TYR A 141 -10.94 14.07 5.98
N GLY A 142 -11.28 15.04 6.82
CA GLY A 142 -12.49 15.83 6.67
C GLY A 142 -13.75 15.04 7.10
N ASN A 143 -14.91 15.58 6.71
CA ASN A 143 -16.21 14.96 6.92
C ASN A 143 -17.09 15.17 5.67
N SER A 144 -18.40 14.90 5.76
CA SER A 144 -19.33 15.08 4.63
C SER A 144 -19.55 16.53 4.20
N GLU A 145 -19.19 17.49 5.06
CA GLU A 145 -19.44 18.92 4.88
C GLU A 145 -18.16 19.71 4.60
N SER A 146 -16.99 19.22 5.03
CA SER A 146 -15.73 19.93 4.91
C SER A 146 -14.55 19.03 4.59
N GLU A 147 -13.69 19.51 3.69
CA GLU A 147 -12.39 18.92 3.39
C GLU A 147 -11.40 19.13 4.56
N PRO A 148 -10.38 18.26 4.70
CA PRO A 148 -9.36 18.42 5.74
C PRO A 148 -8.54 19.71 5.52
N VAL A 149 -8.44 20.52 6.57
CA VAL A 149 -7.67 21.77 6.54
C VAL A 149 -6.20 21.47 6.75
N SER A 150 -5.35 21.80 5.76
CA SER A 150 -3.91 21.51 5.76
C SER A 150 -3.19 21.95 7.05
N GLU A 151 -3.45 23.17 7.52
CA GLU A 151 -2.85 23.70 8.75
C GLU A 151 -3.29 22.90 9.99
N ALA A 152 -4.55 22.49 10.07
CA ALA A 152 -5.05 21.68 11.18
C ALA A 152 -4.42 20.27 11.18
N CYS A 153 -4.26 19.66 10.00
CA CYS A 153 -3.54 18.40 9.82
C CYS A 153 -2.08 18.52 10.26
N ALA A 154 -1.40 19.61 9.90
CA ALA A 154 -0.01 19.84 10.27
C ALA A 154 0.16 20.00 11.79
N GLN A 155 -0.70 20.80 12.43
CA GLN A 155 -0.72 20.99 13.89
C GLN A 155 -0.99 19.68 14.64
N LEU A 156 -2.00 18.91 14.19
CA LEU A 156 -2.31 17.59 14.75
C LEU A 156 -1.10 16.66 14.63
N THR A 157 -0.51 16.56 13.43
CA THR A 157 0.63 15.67 13.15
C THR A 157 1.82 16.01 14.04
N GLN A 158 2.17 17.30 14.14
CA GLN A 158 3.29 17.74 14.96
C GLN A 158 3.08 17.41 16.44
N GLU A 159 1.90 17.69 16.99
CA GLU A 159 1.61 17.39 18.40
C GLU A 159 1.52 15.87 18.65
N PHE A 160 0.99 15.09 17.70
CA PHE A 160 0.81 13.64 17.83
C PHE A 160 2.14 12.92 18.02
N PHE A 161 3.16 13.30 17.23
CA PHE A 161 4.50 12.72 17.27
C PHE A 161 5.46 13.40 18.25
N ARG A 162 5.03 14.47 18.94
CA ARG A 162 5.86 15.18 19.94
C ARG A 162 6.25 14.29 21.12
N GLU A 163 5.40 13.35 21.49
CA GLU A 163 5.58 12.41 22.60
C GLU A 163 5.12 10.99 22.19
N ASN A 164 4.80 10.14 23.16
CA ASN A 164 4.51 8.71 22.95
C ASN A 164 3.07 8.39 22.49
N THR A 165 2.38 9.32 21.83
CA THR A 165 0.96 9.12 21.43
C THR A 165 0.80 7.90 20.52
N LEU A 166 1.68 7.73 19.53
CA LEU A 166 1.60 6.59 18.60
C LEU A 166 1.72 5.25 19.33
N ARG A 167 2.75 5.11 20.17
CA ARG A 167 2.98 3.90 20.97
C ARG A 167 1.79 3.56 21.85
N LEU A 168 1.29 4.56 22.56
CA LEU A 168 0.13 4.40 23.45
C LEU A 168 -1.11 3.98 22.66
N LEU A 169 -1.35 4.58 21.49
CA LEU A 169 -2.47 4.24 20.62
C LEU A 169 -2.37 2.78 20.15
N ILE A 170 -1.23 2.36 19.58
CA ILE A 170 -0.99 0.98 19.10
C ILE A 170 -1.24 -0.04 20.21
N THR A 171 -0.72 0.23 21.41
CA THR A 171 -0.86 -0.66 22.58
C THR A 171 -2.30 -0.71 23.10
N CYS A 172 -3.08 0.36 22.92
CA CYS A 172 -4.47 0.43 23.36
C CYS A 172 -5.47 -0.11 22.35
N VAL A 173 -5.12 -0.30 21.06
CA VAL A 173 -6.02 -0.82 20.02
C VAL A 173 -6.85 -2.04 20.48
N PRO A 174 -6.29 -3.08 21.13
CA PRO A 174 -7.07 -4.24 21.56
C PRO A 174 -8.16 -3.91 22.59
N LYS A 175 -7.97 -2.83 23.36
CA LYS A 175 -8.91 -2.37 24.40
C LYS A 175 -10.05 -1.52 23.83
N LEU A 176 -9.93 -1.05 22.58
CA LEU A 176 -10.94 -0.23 21.92
C LEU A 176 -12.11 -1.08 21.40
N ASN A 177 -13.27 -0.48 21.23
CA ASN A 177 -14.39 -1.10 20.50
C ASN A 177 -14.11 -1.15 18.98
N LEU A 178 -14.92 -1.90 18.23
CA LEU A 178 -14.70 -2.17 16.80
C LEU A 178 -14.53 -0.89 15.96
N GLU A 179 -15.41 0.10 16.15
CA GLU A 179 -15.36 1.35 15.36
C GLU A 179 -14.14 2.19 15.73
N ALA A 180 -13.79 2.29 17.02
CA ALA A 180 -12.60 3.00 17.46
C ALA A 180 -11.30 2.32 16.98
N ARG A 181 -11.27 0.99 16.83
CA ARG A 181 -10.12 0.28 16.20
C ARG A 181 -9.94 0.67 14.74
N LYS A 182 -11.03 0.73 13.97
CA LYS A 182 -11.02 1.19 12.56
C LYS A 182 -10.56 2.64 12.47
N ASP A 183 -11.12 3.52 13.30
CA ASP A 183 -10.75 4.93 13.33
C ASP A 183 -9.26 5.11 13.70
N ALA A 184 -8.77 4.40 14.72
CA ALA A 184 -7.36 4.42 15.12
C ALA A 184 -6.44 3.95 13.98
N THR A 185 -6.84 2.89 13.26
CA THR A 185 -6.09 2.38 12.09
C THR A 185 -5.96 3.44 11.02
N GLN A 186 -7.05 4.12 10.68
CA GLN A 186 -7.06 5.18 9.67
C GLN A 186 -6.25 6.40 10.11
N VAL A 187 -6.33 6.78 11.39
CA VAL A 187 -5.51 7.87 11.96
C VAL A 187 -4.02 7.54 11.80
N VAL A 188 -3.58 6.36 12.24
CA VAL A 188 -2.18 5.94 12.10
C VAL A 188 -1.74 5.91 10.64
N ALA A 189 -2.57 5.35 9.75
CA ALA A 189 -2.30 5.26 8.33
C ALA A 189 -2.10 6.64 7.67
N ASN A 190 -3.01 7.58 7.94
CA ASN A 190 -2.95 8.93 7.37
C ASN A 190 -1.70 9.68 7.85
N LEU A 191 -1.41 9.61 9.16
CA LEU A 191 -0.27 10.28 9.79
C LEU A 191 1.07 9.88 9.19
N GLN A 192 1.23 8.65 8.68
CA GLN A 192 2.46 8.23 8.01
C GLN A 192 2.79 9.03 6.75
N ARG A 193 1.80 9.70 6.16
CA ARG A 193 1.92 10.42 4.88
C ARG A 193 1.92 11.94 5.06
N GLN A 194 1.60 12.42 6.24
CA GLN A 194 1.51 13.85 6.53
C GLN A 194 2.90 14.49 6.49
N GLN A 195 3.00 15.60 5.76
CA GLN A 195 4.20 16.42 5.70
C GLN A 195 3.99 17.70 6.49
N VAL A 196 4.92 18.00 7.39
CA VAL A 196 4.93 19.24 8.17
C VAL A 196 6.21 19.98 7.82
N HIS A 197 6.09 21.17 7.24
CA HIS A 197 7.23 21.91 6.66
C HIS A 197 8.07 21.04 5.70
N SER A 198 7.38 20.29 4.82
CA SER A 198 7.98 19.35 3.86
C SER A 198 8.77 18.18 4.48
N LYS A 199 8.59 17.89 5.77
CA LYS A 199 9.21 16.75 6.46
C LYS A 199 8.17 15.72 6.89
N LEU A 200 8.53 14.44 6.78
CA LEU A 200 7.72 13.32 7.28
C LEU A 200 8.07 13.08 8.76
N ILE A 201 7.39 13.78 9.67
CA ILE A 201 7.64 13.66 11.13
C ILE A 201 7.48 12.21 11.62
N ALA A 202 6.54 11.46 11.02
CA ALA A 202 6.32 10.05 11.36
C ALA A 202 7.58 9.18 11.15
N CYS A 203 8.36 9.45 10.09
CA CYS A 203 9.61 8.75 9.82
C CYS A 203 10.63 8.98 10.94
N GLU A 204 10.86 10.25 11.31
CA GLU A 204 11.79 10.63 12.38
C GLU A 204 11.39 10.04 13.75
N TYR A 205 10.09 9.96 14.02
CA TYR A 205 9.58 9.33 15.24
C TYR A 205 9.83 7.82 15.25
N LEU A 206 9.53 7.13 14.14
CA LEU A 206 9.68 5.67 14.03
C LEU A 206 11.14 5.24 14.09
N GLU A 207 12.07 6.03 13.56
CA GLU A 207 13.51 5.76 13.71
C GLU A 207 13.96 5.69 15.18
N LYS A 208 13.34 6.49 16.06
CA LYS A 208 13.62 6.50 17.50
C LYS A 208 12.79 5.48 18.30
N ASN A 209 11.80 4.85 17.67
CA ASN A 209 10.81 3.96 18.30
C ASN A 209 10.58 2.71 17.45
N ILE A 210 11.66 2.18 16.86
CA ILE A 210 11.57 1.15 15.82
C ILE A 210 11.03 -0.20 16.35
N ASP A 211 11.13 -0.43 17.66
CA ASP A 211 10.55 -1.59 18.35
C ASP A 211 9.00 -1.62 18.25
N LEU A 212 8.34 -0.52 17.89
CA LEU A 212 6.91 -0.53 17.57
C LEU A 212 6.57 -1.48 16.43
N LEU A 213 7.50 -1.70 15.50
CA LEU A 213 7.30 -2.64 14.41
C LEU A 213 7.24 -4.08 14.91
N ASP A 214 7.92 -4.41 16.02
CA ASP A 214 7.84 -5.74 16.62
C ASP A 214 6.43 -6.04 17.12
N ILE A 215 5.77 -5.03 17.69
CA ILE A 215 4.37 -5.10 18.14
C ILE A 215 3.45 -5.27 16.94
N LEU A 216 3.62 -4.45 15.89
CA LEU A 216 2.76 -4.50 14.71
C LEU A 216 2.89 -5.82 13.94
N VAL A 217 4.10 -6.37 13.79
CA VAL A 217 4.30 -7.68 13.15
C VAL A 217 3.69 -8.79 14.00
N SER A 218 4.00 -8.83 15.30
CA SER A 218 3.45 -9.88 16.19
C SER A 218 1.93 -9.80 16.31
N GLY A 219 1.37 -8.64 15.96
CA GLY A 219 -0.06 -8.42 15.80
C GLY A 219 -0.80 -9.40 14.87
N TYR A 220 -0.12 -9.98 13.88
CA TYR A 220 -0.71 -11.02 13.01
C TYR A 220 -1.05 -12.31 13.77
N GLU A 221 -0.44 -12.56 14.94
CA GLU A 221 -0.71 -13.72 15.78
C GLU A 221 -2.06 -13.60 16.52
N ASN A 222 -2.64 -12.39 16.57
CA ASN A 222 -3.96 -12.14 17.13
C ASN A 222 -4.98 -11.92 16.01
N THR A 223 -5.87 -12.88 15.81
CA THR A 223 -6.86 -12.85 14.71
C THR A 223 -7.76 -11.62 14.70
N ASP A 224 -8.13 -11.11 15.88
CA ASP A 224 -9.01 -9.95 15.98
C ASP A 224 -8.30 -8.64 15.63
N MET A 225 -6.98 -8.60 15.82
CA MET A 225 -6.15 -7.40 15.62
C MET A 225 -5.36 -7.42 14.32
N ALA A 226 -5.17 -8.59 13.70
CA ALA A 226 -4.24 -8.80 12.60
C ALA A 226 -4.45 -7.82 11.44
N LEU A 227 -5.69 -7.58 11.02
CA LEU A 227 -5.98 -6.65 9.92
C LEU A 227 -5.73 -5.18 10.28
N HIS A 228 -5.93 -4.81 11.55
CA HIS A 228 -5.62 -3.47 12.03
C HIS A 228 -4.12 -3.23 12.07
N TYR A 229 -3.37 -4.16 12.66
CA TYR A 229 -1.93 -4.06 12.77
C TYR A 229 -1.22 -4.24 11.43
N GLY A 230 -1.72 -5.11 10.54
CA GLY A 230 -1.24 -5.25 9.17
C GLY A 230 -1.42 -3.97 8.35
N ALA A 231 -2.58 -3.31 8.45
CA ALA A 231 -2.83 -2.03 7.81
C ALA A 231 -1.90 -0.92 8.34
N MET A 232 -1.71 -0.82 9.67
CA MET A 232 -0.77 0.14 10.25
C MET A 232 0.67 -0.15 9.80
N LEU A 233 1.09 -1.42 9.82
CA LEU A 233 2.43 -1.86 9.41
C LEU A 233 2.72 -1.49 7.95
N ARG A 234 1.78 -1.75 7.03
CA ARG A 234 1.94 -1.40 5.61
C ARG A 234 2.17 0.08 5.39
N GLU A 235 1.55 0.93 6.20
CA GLU A 235 1.77 2.38 6.11
C GLU A 235 3.13 2.78 6.70
N CYS A 236 3.58 2.13 7.78
CA CYS A 236 4.89 2.38 8.37
C CYS A 236 6.05 1.96 7.43
N ILE A 237 5.96 0.81 6.75
CA ILE A 237 7.01 0.31 5.83
C ILE A 237 7.13 1.14 4.54
N ARG A 238 6.29 2.17 4.36
CA ARG A 238 6.50 3.19 3.32
C ARG A 238 7.79 3.97 3.55
N HIS A 239 8.23 4.09 4.80
CA HIS A 239 9.52 4.67 5.15
C HIS A 239 10.62 3.64 4.98
N GLN A 240 11.69 4.00 4.27
CA GLN A 240 12.76 3.05 3.91
C GLN A 240 13.48 2.49 5.15
N THR A 241 13.72 3.33 6.17
CA THR A 241 14.35 2.94 7.44
C THR A 241 13.54 1.88 8.17
N VAL A 242 12.21 2.02 8.17
CA VAL A 242 11.27 1.06 8.75
C VAL A 242 11.24 -0.26 7.98
N ALA A 243 11.12 -0.20 6.65
CA ALA A 243 11.14 -1.41 5.83
C ALA A 243 12.46 -2.19 5.99
N LYS A 244 13.60 -1.47 6.04
CA LYS A 244 14.91 -2.06 6.28
C LYS A 244 14.96 -2.82 7.61
N TYR A 245 14.47 -2.21 8.69
CA TYR A 245 14.39 -2.86 9.99
C TYR A 245 13.60 -4.17 9.95
N VAL A 246 12.41 -4.17 9.35
CA VAL A 246 11.57 -5.38 9.26
C VAL A 246 12.25 -6.47 8.42
N LEU A 247 12.83 -6.11 7.26
CA LEU A 247 13.55 -7.04 6.39
C LEU A 247 14.74 -7.70 7.10
N GLU A 248 15.53 -6.93 7.85
CA GLU A 248 16.76 -7.41 8.50
C GLU A 248 16.51 -8.12 9.84
N SER A 249 15.29 -8.08 10.36
CA SER A 249 14.90 -8.72 11.62
C SER A 249 14.40 -10.16 11.45
N GLN A 250 14.27 -10.89 12.57
CA GLN A 250 13.68 -12.25 12.57
C GLN A 250 12.20 -12.25 12.16
N HIS A 251 11.53 -11.10 12.21
CA HIS A 251 10.13 -10.94 11.78
C HIS A 251 9.92 -11.32 10.33
N MET A 252 10.93 -11.13 9.47
CA MET A 252 10.81 -11.46 8.05
C MET A 252 10.47 -12.94 7.83
N LYS A 253 10.96 -13.83 8.71
CA LYS A 253 10.65 -15.26 8.64
C LYS A 253 9.20 -15.58 9.00
N LYS A 254 8.60 -14.83 9.92
CA LYS A 254 7.21 -15.04 10.36
C LYS A 254 6.22 -14.89 9.19
N PHE A 255 6.52 -14.04 8.20
CA PHE A 255 5.65 -13.85 7.05
C PHE A 255 5.45 -15.12 6.21
N PHE A 256 6.42 -16.03 6.14
CA PHE A 256 6.23 -17.31 5.44
C PHE A 256 5.14 -18.18 6.08
N ASP A 257 4.93 -18.02 7.39
CA ASP A 257 3.91 -18.73 8.13
C ASP A 257 2.58 -17.93 8.11
N PHE A 258 2.63 -16.60 8.26
CA PHE A 258 1.45 -15.73 8.20
C PHE A 258 0.70 -15.81 6.87
N ILE A 259 1.43 -15.89 5.74
CA ILE A 259 0.85 -16.03 4.39
C ILE A 259 0.10 -17.35 4.21
N GLN A 260 0.34 -18.32 5.10
CA GLN A 260 -0.27 -19.65 5.04
C GLN A 260 -1.30 -19.88 6.16
N LEU A 261 -1.68 -18.82 6.88
CA LEU A 261 -2.73 -18.91 7.88
C LEU A 261 -4.06 -19.36 7.25
N PRO A 262 -4.88 -20.14 7.99
CA PRO A 262 -6.16 -20.64 7.49
C PRO A 262 -7.18 -19.51 7.26
N ASN A 263 -7.06 -18.40 7.99
CA ASN A 263 -7.88 -17.22 7.75
C ASN A 263 -7.39 -16.50 6.49
N PHE A 264 -8.19 -16.58 5.43
CA PHE A 264 -7.86 -16.03 4.12
C PHE A 264 -7.59 -14.53 4.13
N ASP A 265 -8.39 -13.74 4.85
CA ASP A 265 -8.24 -12.29 4.88
C ASP A 265 -6.91 -11.89 5.53
N ILE A 266 -6.54 -12.57 6.63
CA ILE A 266 -5.28 -12.34 7.33
C ILE A 266 -4.09 -12.79 6.47
N ALA A 267 -4.17 -13.96 5.85
CA ALA A 267 -3.13 -14.49 4.97
C ALA A 267 -2.90 -13.60 3.75
N ALA A 268 -3.98 -13.11 3.12
CA ALA A 268 -3.92 -12.18 2.00
C ALA A 268 -3.32 -10.83 2.41
N ASP A 269 -3.69 -10.32 3.58
CA ASP A 269 -3.14 -9.10 4.16
C ASP A 269 -1.63 -9.22 4.45
N ALA A 270 -1.20 -10.34 5.05
CA ALA A 270 0.20 -10.65 5.28
C ALA A 270 0.98 -10.78 3.96
N ALA A 271 0.40 -11.42 2.94
CA ALA A 271 1.00 -11.53 1.61
C ALA A 271 1.17 -10.17 0.93
N ALA A 272 0.22 -9.25 1.11
CA ALA A 272 0.33 -7.88 0.63
C ALA A 272 1.48 -7.14 1.31
N THR A 273 1.59 -7.25 2.64
CA THR A 273 2.69 -6.65 3.41
C THR A 273 4.06 -7.23 3.00
N PHE A 274 4.16 -8.55 2.88
CA PHE A 274 5.37 -9.25 2.43
C PHE A 274 5.79 -8.81 1.01
N LYS A 275 4.83 -8.69 0.09
CA LYS A 275 5.07 -8.16 -1.25
C LYS A 275 5.60 -6.73 -1.20
N GLU A 276 5.00 -5.85 -0.40
CA GLU A 276 5.46 -4.46 -0.28
C GLU A 276 6.89 -4.37 0.24
N LEU A 277 7.23 -5.13 1.29
CA LEU A 277 8.59 -5.24 1.82
C LEU A 277 9.59 -5.63 0.73
N LEU A 278 9.23 -6.59 -0.13
CA LEU A 278 10.10 -7.15 -1.17
C LEU A 278 10.08 -6.38 -2.50
N THR A 279 9.29 -5.31 -2.64
CA THR A 279 9.16 -4.64 -3.95
C THR A 279 9.18 -3.13 -3.90
N ARG A 280 8.98 -2.49 -2.74
CA ARG A 280 8.91 -1.03 -2.61
C ARG A 280 10.27 -0.35 -2.72
N HIS A 281 11.20 -0.67 -1.81
CA HIS A 281 12.49 0.01 -1.68
C HIS A 281 13.60 -0.74 -2.41
N LYS A 282 13.71 -0.52 -3.72
CA LYS A 282 14.50 -1.36 -4.65
C LYS A 282 15.94 -1.64 -4.22
N SER A 283 16.67 -0.61 -3.79
CA SER A 283 18.07 -0.76 -3.34
C SER A 283 18.17 -1.57 -2.05
N THR A 284 17.32 -1.27 -1.07
CA THR A 284 17.27 -1.99 0.22
C THR A 284 16.91 -3.46 0.03
N VAL A 285 15.93 -3.74 -0.84
CA VAL A 285 15.54 -5.13 -1.17
C VAL A 285 16.69 -5.86 -1.86
N ALA A 286 17.36 -5.23 -2.84
CA ALA A 286 18.47 -5.85 -3.55
C ALA A 286 19.64 -6.19 -2.62
N GLU A 287 19.98 -5.28 -1.70
CA GLU A 287 20.99 -5.49 -0.66
C GLU A 287 20.58 -6.66 0.26
N PHE A 288 19.35 -6.63 0.78
CA PHE A 288 18.81 -7.67 1.64
C PHE A 288 18.85 -9.04 0.96
N LEU A 289 18.29 -9.18 -0.24
CA LEU A 289 18.23 -10.46 -0.97
C LEU A 289 19.62 -10.99 -1.35
N SER A 290 20.56 -10.09 -1.68
CA SER A 290 21.93 -10.50 -2.00
C SER A 290 22.64 -11.07 -0.77
N LYS A 291 22.51 -10.39 0.39
CA LYS A 291 23.12 -10.80 1.66
C LYS A 291 22.49 -12.07 2.24
N ASN A 292 21.20 -12.25 2.04
CA ASN A 292 20.38 -13.28 2.68
C ASN A 292 19.94 -14.40 1.71
N TYR A 293 20.56 -14.47 0.54
CA TYR A 293 20.12 -15.28 -0.58
C TYR A 293 19.77 -16.73 -0.21
N GLU A 294 20.70 -17.42 0.46
CA GLU A 294 20.59 -18.86 0.71
C GLU A 294 19.36 -19.22 1.55
N TRP A 295 19.25 -18.64 2.75
CA TRP A 295 18.11 -18.95 3.61
C TRP A 295 16.80 -18.40 3.06
N PHE A 296 16.82 -17.21 2.45
CA PHE A 296 15.59 -16.59 1.96
C PHE A 296 14.96 -17.41 0.84
N PHE A 297 15.74 -17.79 -0.17
CA PHE A 297 15.21 -18.56 -1.29
C PHE A 297 14.96 -20.02 -0.93
N ALA A 298 15.67 -20.61 0.03
CA ALA A 298 15.33 -21.92 0.58
C ALA A 298 13.92 -21.93 1.20
N GLU A 299 13.62 -20.94 2.06
CA GLU A 299 12.29 -20.77 2.67
C GLU A 299 11.23 -20.40 1.62
N TYR A 300 11.54 -19.46 0.72
CA TYR A 300 10.62 -19.03 -0.34
C TYR A 300 10.20 -20.18 -1.26
N ASN A 301 11.17 -20.99 -1.68
CA ASN A 301 10.91 -22.13 -2.54
C ASN A 301 10.06 -23.19 -1.81
N SER A 302 10.54 -23.66 -0.66
CA SER A 302 9.91 -24.78 0.06
C SER A 302 8.55 -24.42 0.66
N LYS A 303 8.40 -23.22 1.24
CA LYS A 303 7.16 -22.80 1.91
C LYS A 303 6.14 -22.17 0.98
N LEU A 304 6.55 -21.51 -0.12
CA LEU A 304 5.62 -20.75 -0.96
C LEU A 304 5.45 -21.34 -2.36
N LEU A 305 6.54 -21.58 -3.11
CA LEU A 305 6.44 -22.12 -4.48
C LEU A 305 6.00 -23.58 -4.49
N GLU A 306 6.42 -24.36 -3.50
CA GLU A 306 6.05 -25.76 -3.32
C GLU A 306 4.90 -25.97 -2.33
N SER A 307 4.27 -24.88 -1.85
CA SER A 307 3.10 -24.93 -0.96
C SER A 307 1.98 -25.78 -1.56
N SER A 308 1.23 -26.53 -0.74
CA SER A 308 0.01 -27.22 -1.21
C SER A 308 -1.13 -26.24 -1.55
N ASN A 309 -1.09 -25.02 -1.02
CA ASN A 309 -2.10 -24.00 -1.25
C ASN A 309 -1.95 -23.34 -2.63
N TYR A 310 -2.97 -23.52 -3.48
CA TYR A 310 -3.02 -22.94 -4.83
C TYR A 310 -2.80 -21.42 -4.86
N ILE A 311 -3.47 -20.68 -3.97
CA ILE A 311 -3.42 -19.22 -3.93
C ILE A 311 -2.01 -18.78 -3.54
N THR A 312 -1.41 -19.42 -2.53
CA THR A 312 -0.02 -19.17 -2.11
C THR A 312 0.95 -19.39 -3.26
N ARG A 313 0.92 -20.56 -3.92
CA ARG A 313 1.80 -20.85 -5.07
C ARG A 313 1.64 -19.80 -6.17
N ARG A 314 0.40 -19.47 -6.53
CA ARG A 314 0.10 -18.50 -7.59
C ARG A 314 0.63 -17.10 -7.29
N GLN A 315 0.46 -16.61 -6.07
CA GLN A 315 0.98 -15.28 -5.69
C GLN A 315 2.50 -15.29 -5.55
N ALA A 316 3.07 -16.39 -5.05
CA ALA A 316 4.52 -16.55 -4.90
C ALA A 316 5.22 -16.56 -6.26
N ILE A 317 4.76 -17.34 -7.25
CA ILE A 317 5.44 -17.37 -8.55
C ILE A 317 5.38 -15.99 -9.25
N LYS A 318 4.27 -15.28 -9.11
CA LYS A 318 4.13 -13.92 -9.63
C LYS A 318 5.08 -12.94 -8.93
N LEU A 319 5.18 -13.01 -7.60
CA LEU A 319 6.09 -12.19 -6.81
C LEU A 319 7.56 -12.50 -7.12
N LEU A 320 7.90 -13.77 -7.32
CA LEU A 320 9.24 -14.17 -7.76
C LEU A 320 9.59 -13.51 -9.10
N GLY A 321 8.68 -13.55 -10.07
CA GLY A 321 8.83 -12.81 -11.33
C GLY A 321 9.02 -11.32 -11.10
N ASP A 322 8.22 -10.71 -10.22
CA ASP A 322 8.36 -9.29 -9.87
C ASP A 322 9.74 -8.94 -9.29
N ILE A 323 10.30 -9.81 -8.45
CA ILE A 323 11.61 -9.65 -7.81
C ILE A 323 12.74 -9.82 -8.84
N LEU A 324 12.73 -10.91 -9.61
CA LEU A 324 13.84 -11.27 -10.50
C LEU A 324 13.90 -10.39 -11.76
N LEU A 325 12.77 -9.84 -12.21
CA LEU A 325 12.72 -8.92 -13.35
C LEU A 325 13.09 -7.47 -12.95
N ASP A 326 13.23 -7.18 -11.67
CA ASP A 326 13.66 -5.85 -11.23
C ASP A 326 15.15 -5.65 -11.52
N ARG A 327 15.49 -4.55 -12.18
CA ARG A 327 16.88 -4.23 -12.58
C ARG A 327 17.84 -4.16 -11.38
N SER A 328 17.35 -3.71 -10.23
CA SER A 328 18.17 -3.61 -9.01
C SER A 328 18.57 -4.99 -8.48
N ASN A 329 17.81 -6.03 -8.82
CA ASN A 329 18.05 -7.42 -8.40
C ASN A 329 18.86 -8.23 -9.42
N SER A 330 19.56 -7.60 -10.37
CA SER A 330 20.29 -8.32 -11.44
C SER A 330 21.28 -9.37 -10.94
N VAL A 331 21.99 -9.10 -9.84
CA VAL A 331 22.91 -10.06 -9.19
C VAL A 331 22.15 -11.26 -8.62
N VAL A 332 21.07 -10.99 -7.88
CA VAL A 332 20.18 -12.02 -7.31
C VAL A 332 19.56 -12.86 -8.42
N MET A 333 19.06 -12.23 -9.48
CA MET A 333 18.49 -12.90 -10.65
C MET A 333 19.50 -13.82 -11.31
N THR A 334 20.72 -13.34 -11.58
CA THR A 334 21.77 -14.14 -12.22
C THR A 334 22.11 -15.38 -11.39
N ARG A 335 22.18 -15.24 -10.06
CA ARG A 335 22.39 -16.37 -9.13
C ARG A 335 21.20 -17.33 -9.15
N TYR A 336 19.97 -16.82 -9.14
CA TYR A 336 18.74 -17.62 -9.16
C TYR A 336 18.61 -18.48 -10.41
N VAL A 337 18.87 -17.90 -11.60
CA VAL A 337 18.76 -18.59 -12.89
C VAL A 337 19.94 -19.50 -13.21
N SER A 338 20.92 -19.56 -12.32
CA SER A 338 22.09 -20.45 -12.40
C SER A 338 21.94 -21.67 -11.49
N SER A 339 20.84 -21.79 -10.74
CA SER A 339 20.59 -22.92 -9.83
C SER A 339 19.74 -24.00 -10.48
N ARG A 340 20.26 -25.24 -10.47
CA ARG A 340 19.57 -26.44 -10.93
C ARG A 340 18.27 -26.70 -10.16
N ASP A 341 18.27 -26.50 -8.84
CA ASP A 341 17.10 -26.77 -8.02
C ASP A 341 15.97 -25.77 -8.32
N ASN A 342 16.33 -24.49 -8.51
CA ASN A 342 15.37 -23.46 -8.92
C ASN A 342 14.76 -23.78 -10.29
N LEU A 343 15.58 -24.23 -11.26
CA LEU A 343 15.07 -24.66 -12.57
C LEU A 343 14.08 -25.81 -12.43
N ARG A 344 14.39 -26.81 -11.60
CA ARG A 344 13.52 -27.97 -11.36
C ARG A 344 12.16 -27.55 -10.81
N ILE A 345 12.14 -26.64 -9.82
CA ILE A 345 10.89 -26.11 -9.26
C ILE A 345 10.06 -25.43 -10.36
N LEU A 346 10.67 -24.55 -11.16
CA LEU A 346 9.96 -23.87 -12.25
C LEU A 346 9.46 -24.82 -13.33
N MET A 347 10.25 -25.84 -13.69
CA MET A 347 9.81 -26.87 -14.65
C MET A 347 8.63 -27.69 -14.12
N ASN A 348 8.52 -27.90 -12.81
CA ASN A 348 7.34 -28.51 -12.20
C ASN A 348 6.14 -27.54 -12.25
N LEU A 349 6.33 -26.26 -11.94
CA LEU A 349 5.27 -25.25 -12.00
C LEU A 349 4.72 -25.04 -13.43
N LEU A 350 5.58 -25.17 -14.45
CA LEU A 350 5.18 -25.18 -15.87
C LEU A 350 4.27 -26.37 -16.24
N ARG A 351 4.23 -27.42 -15.41
CA ARG A 351 3.42 -28.63 -15.60
C ARG A 351 2.18 -28.68 -14.72
N GLU A 352 1.96 -27.66 -13.88
CA GLU A 352 0.77 -27.57 -13.02
C GLU A 352 -0.52 -27.56 -13.87
N SER A 353 -1.63 -28.05 -13.32
CA SER A 353 -2.92 -28.02 -14.02
C SER A 353 -3.46 -26.59 -14.24
N SER A 354 -3.04 -25.64 -13.40
CA SER A 354 -3.51 -24.25 -13.50
C SER A 354 -2.74 -23.46 -14.55
N LYS A 355 -3.42 -23.09 -15.64
CA LYS A 355 -2.89 -22.17 -16.66
C LYS A 355 -2.32 -20.89 -16.08
N SER A 356 -2.97 -20.31 -15.06
CA SER A 356 -2.46 -19.07 -14.45
C SER A 356 -1.12 -19.26 -13.76
N ILE A 357 -0.86 -20.41 -13.14
CA ILE A 357 0.46 -20.71 -12.54
C ILE A 357 1.46 -20.96 -13.66
N GLN A 358 1.10 -21.73 -14.69
CA GLN A 358 1.99 -21.99 -15.82
C GLN A 358 2.45 -20.69 -16.49
N ILE A 359 1.54 -19.72 -16.73
CA ILE A 359 1.86 -18.43 -17.37
C ILE A 359 2.87 -17.63 -16.54
N GLU A 360 2.64 -17.52 -15.23
CA GLU A 360 3.58 -16.82 -14.35
C GLU A 360 4.91 -17.58 -14.21
N ALA A 361 4.88 -18.92 -14.20
CA ALA A 361 6.08 -19.75 -14.21
C ALA A 361 6.89 -19.56 -15.50
N PHE A 362 6.23 -19.40 -16.65
CA PHE A 362 6.89 -19.07 -17.91
C PHE A 362 7.63 -17.73 -17.86
N HIS A 363 7.04 -16.70 -17.24
CA HIS A 363 7.69 -15.40 -17.09
C HIS A 363 8.99 -15.46 -16.27
N VAL A 364 9.12 -16.43 -15.36
CA VAL A 364 10.38 -16.69 -14.65
C VAL A 364 11.29 -17.62 -15.45
N PHE A 365 10.75 -18.70 -16.01
CA PHE A 365 11.50 -19.69 -16.79
C PHE A 365 12.22 -19.06 -18.00
N LYS A 366 11.61 -18.07 -18.66
CA LYS A 366 12.27 -17.38 -19.77
C LYS A 366 13.62 -16.76 -19.38
N LEU A 367 13.83 -16.42 -18.11
CA LEU A 367 15.12 -15.91 -17.63
C LEU A 367 16.22 -16.98 -17.64
N PHE A 368 15.87 -18.25 -17.38
CA PHE A 368 16.80 -19.38 -17.52
C PHE A 368 17.17 -19.58 -18.99
N ALA A 369 16.18 -19.57 -19.90
CA ALA A 369 16.42 -19.69 -21.33
C ALA A 369 17.21 -18.50 -21.90
N ALA A 370 16.98 -17.29 -21.41
CA ALA A 370 17.66 -16.07 -21.85
C ALA A 370 19.04 -15.84 -21.22
N ASN A 371 19.41 -16.59 -20.18
CA ASN A 371 20.73 -16.47 -19.55
C ASN A 371 21.82 -16.81 -20.60
N GLN A 372 22.76 -15.91 -20.86
CA GLN A 372 23.84 -16.15 -21.82
C GLN A 372 24.95 -17.03 -21.22
N ASN A 373 25.08 -17.03 -19.89
CA ASN A 373 26.09 -17.76 -19.14
C ASN A 373 25.45 -18.93 -18.39
N LYS A 374 24.63 -19.72 -19.08
CA LYS A 374 23.97 -20.91 -18.48
C LYS A 374 25.03 -21.88 -17.98
N PRO A 375 24.97 -22.31 -16.71
CA PRO A 375 25.80 -23.39 -16.20
C PRO A 375 25.59 -24.71 -16.97
N PRO A 376 26.61 -25.60 -17.06
CA PRO A 376 26.52 -26.84 -17.84
C PRO A 376 25.40 -27.78 -17.41
N ASP A 377 25.08 -27.83 -16.12
CA ASP A 377 23.98 -28.62 -15.55
C ASP A 377 22.60 -28.08 -15.99
N ILE A 378 22.42 -26.75 -16.03
CA ILE A 378 21.24 -26.09 -16.58
C ILE A 378 21.08 -26.43 -18.07
N VAL A 379 22.16 -26.30 -18.85
CA VAL A 379 22.16 -26.69 -20.27
C VAL A 379 21.78 -28.16 -20.42
N GLY A 380 22.41 -29.06 -19.66
CA GLY A 380 22.12 -30.49 -19.69
C GLY A 380 20.64 -30.81 -19.41
N ILE A 381 20.02 -30.15 -18.43
CA ILE A 381 18.59 -30.33 -18.11
C ILE A 381 17.70 -29.86 -19.27
N LEU A 382 17.98 -28.70 -19.87
CA LEU A 382 17.21 -28.16 -20.98
C LEU A 382 17.33 -29.04 -22.24
N ILE A 383 18.52 -29.57 -22.53
CA ILE A 383 18.74 -30.51 -23.65
C ILE A 383 17.99 -31.82 -23.41
N THR A 384 18.15 -32.41 -22.22
CA THR A 384 17.49 -33.69 -21.85
C THR A 384 15.97 -33.60 -21.98
N ASN A 385 15.40 -32.42 -21.72
CA ASN A 385 13.95 -32.19 -21.76
C ASN A 385 13.49 -31.45 -23.03
N ARG A 386 14.36 -31.21 -24.02
CA ARG A 386 14.11 -30.35 -25.19
C ARG A 386 12.80 -30.68 -25.88
N SER A 387 12.61 -31.92 -26.33
CA SER A 387 11.42 -32.31 -27.10
C SER A 387 10.13 -32.13 -26.30
N LYS A 388 10.17 -32.35 -24.98
CA LYS A 388 9.01 -32.16 -24.10
C LYS A 388 8.70 -30.67 -23.89
N LEU A 389 9.72 -29.84 -23.70
CA LEU A 389 9.57 -28.39 -23.56
C LEU A 389 9.03 -27.75 -24.83
N LEU A 390 9.56 -28.13 -26.00
CA LEU A 390 9.09 -27.61 -27.29
C LEU A 390 7.63 -27.99 -27.55
N ARG A 391 7.24 -29.23 -27.24
CA ARG A 391 5.84 -29.66 -27.31
C ARG A 391 4.96 -28.87 -26.34
N LEU A 392 5.38 -28.72 -25.09
CA LEU A 392 4.65 -27.93 -24.09
C LEU A 392 4.39 -26.51 -24.61
N PHE A 393 5.42 -25.82 -25.13
CA PHE A 393 5.29 -24.44 -25.60
C PHE A 393 4.50 -24.28 -26.92
N ALA A 394 4.43 -25.32 -27.75
CA ALA A 394 3.57 -25.28 -28.94
C ALA A 394 2.08 -25.14 -28.56
N ASP A 395 1.66 -25.86 -27.53
CA ASP A 395 0.27 -25.86 -27.02
C ASP A 395 0.02 -24.75 -25.99
N PHE A 396 1.07 -24.02 -25.59
CA PHE A 396 1.01 -23.04 -24.52
C PHE A 396 0.47 -21.69 -25.02
N LYS A 397 -0.79 -21.39 -24.69
CA LYS A 397 -1.47 -20.15 -25.08
C LYS A 397 -2.06 -19.42 -23.88
N PRO A 398 -1.91 -18.08 -23.79
CA PRO A 398 -2.60 -17.29 -22.79
C PRO A 398 -4.11 -17.24 -23.09
N ASP A 399 -4.94 -17.02 -22.07
CA ASP A 399 -6.41 -16.95 -22.25
C ASP A 399 -6.87 -15.71 -23.05
N LYS A 400 -6.00 -14.70 -23.18
CA LYS A 400 -6.21 -13.50 -23.99
C LYS A 400 -5.02 -13.30 -24.90
N GLU A 401 -5.27 -12.82 -26.12
CA GLU A 401 -4.21 -12.44 -27.04
C GLU A 401 -3.22 -11.49 -26.37
N ASN A 402 -1.94 -11.87 -26.45
CA ASN A 402 -0.85 -11.15 -25.83
C ASN A 402 0.38 -11.31 -26.72
N GLU A 403 0.58 -10.35 -27.62
CA GLU A 403 1.67 -10.34 -28.60
C GLU A 403 3.04 -10.43 -27.92
N GLN A 404 3.23 -9.75 -26.78
CA GLN A 404 4.49 -9.80 -26.04
C GLN A 404 4.76 -11.21 -25.50
N PHE A 405 3.74 -11.90 -25.01
CA PHE A 405 3.88 -13.26 -24.52
C PHE A 405 4.25 -14.22 -25.66
N GLU A 406 3.61 -14.09 -26.82
CA GLU A 406 3.93 -14.91 -27.99
C GLU A 406 5.34 -14.64 -28.52
N ALA A 407 5.78 -13.37 -28.52
CA ALA A 407 7.16 -13.01 -28.87
C ALA A 407 8.19 -13.61 -27.88
N ASP A 408 7.95 -13.46 -26.57
CA ASP A 408 8.79 -14.08 -25.53
C ASP A 408 8.86 -15.60 -25.71
N LYS A 409 7.72 -16.25 -26.00
CA LYS A 409 7.62 -17.70 -26.21
C LYS A 409 8.41 -18.14 -27.43
N ALA A 410 8.29 -17.43 -28.55
CA ALA A 410 9.06 -17.72 -29.76
C ALA A 410 10.57 -17.63 -29.52
N LEU A 411 11.01 -16.62 -28.74
CA LEU A 411 12.42 -16.49 -28.35
C LEU A 411 12.88 -17.65 -27.46
N VAL A 412 12.10 -18.02 -26.44
CA VAL A 412 12.43 -19.16 -25.56
C VAL A 412 12.52 -20.47 -26.35
N VAL A 413 11.58 -20.72 -27.26
CA VAL A 413 11.56 -21.88 -28.15
C VAL A 413 12.82 -21.91 -29.02
N LYS A 414 13.16 -20.78 -29.64
CA LYS A 414 14.37 -20.65 -30.47
C LYS A 414 15.63 -20.94 -29.66
N GLU A 415 15.77 -20.33 -28.48
CA GLU A 415 16.93 -20.53 -27.60
C GLU A 415 17.09 -21.99 -27.19
N ILE A 416 16.01 -22.68 -26.80
CA ILE A 416 16.05 -24.09 -26.39
C ILE A 416 16.36 -25.02 -27.57
N ALA A 417 15.80 -24.74 -28.75
CA ALA A 417 16.05 -25.53 -29.95
C ALA A 417 17.51 -25.43 -30.41
N ALA A 418 18.14 -24.26 -30.24
CA ALA A 418 19.52 -23.99 -30.63
C ALA A 418 20.58 -24.42 -29.60
N LEU A 419 20.18 -25.01 -28.46
CA LEU A 419 21.15 -25.53 -27.50
C LEU A 419 21.95 -26.68 -28.13
N GLU A 420 23.26 -26.69 -27.91
CA GLU A 420 24.15 -27.80 -28.29
C GLU A 420 24.72 -28.43 -27.01
N PRO A 421 24.98 -29.75 -26.99
CA PRO A 421 25.77 -30.34 -25.92
C PRO A 421 27.12 -29.63 -25.87
N ARG A 422 27.45 -28.99 -24.75
CA ARG A 422 28.82 -28.50 -24.56
C ARG A 422 29.69 -29.69 -24.22
N ASP A 423 30.66 -29.99 -25.07
CA ASP A 423 31.74 -30.94 -24.74
C ASP A 423 32.36 -30.51 -23.42
N ARG A 424 32.41 -31.44 -22.46
CA ARG A 424 33.12 -31.21 -21.20
C ARG A 424 34.62 -31.14 -21.55
N PRO A 425 35.35 -30.08 -21.16
CA PRO A 425 36.80 -30.15 -21.17
C PRO A 425 37.31 -31.26 -20.24
#